data_AF-A0AAN7Z4P6-F1
#
_entry.id   AF-A0AAN7Z4P6-F1
#
_cell.length_a   1.000
_cell.length_b   1.000
_cell.length_c   1.000
_cell.angle_alpha   90.00
_cell.angle_beta   90.00
_cell.angle_gamma   90.00
#
_symmetry.space_group_name_H-M   'P 1'
#
loop_
_entity.id
_entity.type
_entity.pdbx_description
1 polymer ?
#
loop_
_entity_poly.entity_id
_entity_poly.type
_entity_poly.pdbx_seq_one_letter_code
_entity_poly.pdbx_strand_id
1 'polypeptide(L)'
;MALIYQGTHVTIAATKAANPSEGYFSKSPPQYHATRLYHRDAHGTTCHAYTRRTISHFFSSTAATEPSYSLNRSPLLRRRWVFQERLLSPRIIHLGAVEMAWECNEVCACESMGETQIYASEPRWAHTKGLHARNLAAATDERDMQSDW
;
A
#
# COMPACT_ATOMS: atom_id res chain seq x y z
N MET A 1 -2.74 -13.49 21.37
CA MET A 1 -2.74 -12.96 19.98
C MET A 1 -1.90 -11.69 19.86
N ALA A 2 -2.14 -10.64 20.65
CA ALA A 2 -1.39 -9.38 20.52
C ALA A 2 0.14 -9.51 20.61
N LEU A 3 0.64 -10.29 21.59
CA LEU A 3 2.08 -10.56 21.77
C LEU A 3 2.74 -11.21 20.55
N ILE A 4 1.98 -11.94 19.73
CA ILE A 4 2.51 -12.57 18.52
C ILE A 4 2.82 -11.47 17.50
N TYR A 5 1.82 -10.68 17.11
CA TYR A 5 1.98 -9.62 16.12
C TYR A 5 2.99 -8.56 16.57
N GLN A 6 2.91 -8.12 17.83
CA GLN A 6 3.82 -7.13 18.39
C GLN A 6 5.27 -7.63 18.51
N GLY A 7 5.45 -8.94 18.81
CA GLY A 7 6.76 -9.57 18.90
C GLY A 7 7.36 -10.03 17.57
N THR A 8 6.59 -9.99 16.47
CA THR A 8 7.11 -10.42 15.17
C THR A 8 8.17 -9.47 14.62
N HIS A 9 9.18 -10.01 13.95
CA HIS A 9 10.12 -9.16 13.21
C HIS A 9 9.48 -8.57 11.96
N VAL A 10 8.71 -9.40 11.24
CA VAL A 10 7.91 -9.06 10.06
C VAL A 10 6.66 -9.94 10.07
N THR A 11 5.50 -9.35 9.77
CA THR A 11 4.25 -10.07 9.49
C THR A 11 4.05 -10.15 7.97
N ILE A 12 3.66 -11.32 7.45
CA ILE A 12 3.33 -11.49 6.03
C ILE A 12 1.80 -11.52 5.91
N ALA A 13 1.25 -10.62 5.12
CA ALA A 13 -0.19 -10.45 4.93
C ALA A 13 -0.57 -10.74 3.47
N ALA A 14 -1.32 -11.82 3.25
CA ALA A 14 -1.95 -12.14 1.97
C ALA A 14 -3.11 -11.16 1.69
N THR A 15 -2.78 -9.91 1.38
CA THR A 15 -3.73 -8.78 1.37
C THR A 15 -4.81 -8.93 0.30
N LYS A 16 -4.45 -9.56 -0.81
CA LYS A 16 -5.38 -9.95 -1.89
C LYS A 16 -6.37 -11.06 -1.48
N ALA A 17 -6.00 -11.95 -0.55
CA ALA A 17 -6.78 -13.14 -0.27
C ALA A 17 -8.00 -12.81 0.60
N ALA A 18 -9.19 -13.20 0.16
CA ALA A 18 -10.42 -13.00 0.91
C ALA A 18 -10.65 -14.09 1.96
N ASN A 19 -10.00 -15.25 1.83
CA ASN A 19 -10.07 -16.39 2.75
C ASN A 19 -8.79 -17.25 2.71
N PRO A 20 -8.57 -18.15 3.70
CA PRO A 20 -7.36 -18.97 3.76
C PRO A 20 -7.22 -20.00 2.63
N SER A 21 -8.29 -20.28 1.90
CA SER A 21 -8.27 -21.21 0.76
C SER A 21 -7.80 -20.55 -0.53
N GLU A 22 -7.67 -19.22 -0.56
CA GLU A 22 -7.15 -18.48 -1.70
C GLU A 22 -5.62 -18.40 -1.69
N GLY A 23 -5.03 -18.46 -2.88
CA GLY A 23 -3.60 -18.24 -3.07
C GLY A 23 -3.19 -16.79 -2.88
N TYR A 24 -1.93 -16.58 -2.47
CA TYR A 24 -1.37 -15.25 -2.22
C TYR A 24 -0.47 -14.74 -3.35
N PHE A 25 0.05 -15.63 -4.21
CA PHE A 25 0.77 -15.24 -5.42
C PHE A 25 -0.20 -15.03 -6.58
N SER A 26 -0.03 -13.95 -7.33
CA SER A 26 -0.77 -13.75 -8.57
C SER A 26 0.05 -13.09 -9.64
N LYS A 27 -0.30 -13.38 -10.89
CA LYS A 27 0.20 -12.67 -12.05
C LYS A 27 -0.49 -11.32 -12.14
N SER A 28 0.29 -10.26 -12.29
CA SER A 28 -0.23 -8.92 -12.50
C SER A 28 -1.07 -8.89 -13.79
N PRO A 29 -2.24 -8.24 -13.79
CA PRO A 29 -3.03 -8.09 -15.00
C PRO A 29 -2.27 -7.31 -16.07
N PRO A 30 -2.46 -7.59 -17.38
CA PRO A 30 -1.71 -6.95 -18.47
C PRO A 30 -1.72 -5.42 -18.45
N GLN A 31 -2.81 -4.80 -17.97
CA GLN A 31 -2.94 -3.35 -17.84
C GLN A 31 -1.94 -2.70 -16.87
N TYR A 32 -1.32 -3.49 -15.98
CA TYR A 32 -0.31 -3.04 -15.03
C TYR A 32 1.12 -3.41 -15.47
N HIS A 33 1.27 -4.07 -16.61
CA HIS A 33 2.59 -4.34 -17.18
C HIS A 33 3.18 -3.05 -17.79
N ALA A 34 4.47 -2.85 -17.55
CA ALA A 34 5.21 -1.75 -18.15
C ALA A 34 5.27 -1.92 -19.68
N THR A 35 4.79 -0.92 -20.39
CA THR A 35 4.90 -0.80 -21.84
C THR A 35 6.03 0.16 -22.17
N ARG A 36 6.91 -0.25 -23.08
CA ARG A 36 8.02 0.59 -23.54
C ARG A 36 7.54 1.49 -24.67
N LEU A 37 7.64 2.80 -24.47
CA LEU A 37 7.40 3.82 -25.46
C LEU A 37 8.73 4.26 -26.06
N TYR A 38 8.73 4.54 -27.36
CA TYR A 38 9.87 5.06 -28.08
C TYR A 38 9.55 6.45 -28.58
N HIS A 39 10.50 7.36 -28.44
CA HIS A 39 10.43 8.68 -29.05
C HIS A 39 11.75 8.95 -29.76
N ARG A 40 11.65 9.46 -30.99
CA ARG A 40 12.81 9.89 -31.76
C ARG A 40 12.74 11.40 -31.88
N ASP A 41 13.79 12.07 -31.43
CA ASP A 41 13.89 13.52 -31.52
C ASP A 41 14.18 13.98 -32.97
N ALA A 42 14.17 15.29 -33.19
CA ALA A 42 14.52 15.89 -34.49
C ALA A 42 15.99 15.68 -34.90
N HIS A 43 16.86 15.32 -33.95
CA HIS A 43 18.30 15.07 -34.16
C HIS A 43 18.63 13.59 -34.42
N GLY A 44 17.61 12.71 -34.45
CA GLY A 44 17.77 11.27 -34.66
C GLY A 44 18.06 10.45 -33.39
N THR A 45 18.17 11.08 -32.22
CA THR A 45 18.34 10.40 -30.94
C THR A 45 17.06 9.67 -30.57
N THR A 46 17.17 8.38 -30.25
CA THR A 46 16.02 7.59 -29.79
C THR A 46 16.06 7.48 -28.27
N CYS A 47 15.07 8.07 -27.60
CA CYS A 47 14.83 7.86 -26.18
C CYS A 47 13.68 6.87 -25.98
N HIS A 48 13.62 6.30 -24.78
CA HIS A 48 12.53 5.40 -24.41
C HIS A 48 12.08 5.69 -22.98
N ALA A 49 10.80 5.45 -22.75
CA ALA A 49 10.19 5.53 -21.43
C ALA A 49 9.39 4.24 -21.18
N TYR A 50 9.33 3.80 -19.93
CA TYR A 50 8.41 2.74 -19.53
C TYR A 50 7.21 3.39 -18.86
N THR A 51 6.02 3.09 -19.37
CA THR A 51 4.77 3.59 -18.81
C THR A 51 3.87 2.43 -18.45
N ARG A 52 3.04 2.62 -17.43
CA ARG A 52 2.02 1.65 -17.02
C ARG A 52 0.91 2.37 -16.30
N ARG A 53 -0.23 1.69 -16.15
CA ARG A 53 -1.33 2.22 -15.33
C ARG A 53 -0.90 2.32 -13.87
N THR A 54 -1.20 3.45 -13.23
CA THR A 54 -0.99 3.65 -11.79
C THR A 54 -1.71 2.56 -10.99
N ILE A 55 -0.99 1.97 -10.03
CA ILE A 55 -1.54 0.98 -9.11
C ILE A 55 -2.16 1.73 -7.94
N SER A 56 -3.43 1.46 -7.67
CA SER A 56 -4.10 2.01 -6.50
C SER A 56 -3.65 1.24 -5.27
N HIS A 57 -3.03 1.94 -4.32
CA HIS A 57 -2.61 1.38 -3.04
C HIS A 57 -3.60 1.75 -1.96
N PHE A 58 -3.78 0.87 -0.97
CA PHE A 58 -4.60 1.16 0.21
C PHE A 58 -3.99 2.23 1.13
N PHE A 59 -2.74 2.63 0.87
CA PHE A 59 -1.98 3.65 1.61
C PHE A 59 -1.59 4.86 0.74
N SER A 60 -2.10 4.98 -0.50
CA SER A 60 -1.88 6.16 -1.35
C SER A 60 -3.22 6.78 -1.68
N SER A 61 -3.47 7.97 -1.14
CA SER A 61 -4.64 8.79 -1.47
C SER A 61 -4.56 9.34 -2.90
N THR A 62 -3.34 9.60 -3.41
CA THR A 62 -3.11 10.12 -4.77
C THR A 62 -3.46 9.16 -5.89
N ALA A 63 -3.39 7.85 -5.66
CA ALA A 63 -3.64 6.86 -6.71
C ALA A 63 -5.12 6.44 -6.84
N ALA A 64 -6.00 6.88 -5.94
CA ALA A 64 -7.40 6.47 -5.91
C ALA A 64 -8.32 7.70 -5.93
N THR A 65 -8.91 7.95 -7.09
CA THR A 65 -10.06 8.88 -7.21
C THR A 65 -11.29 8.37 -6.43
N GLU A 66 -11.27 7.09 -6.02
CA GLU A 66 -12.34 6.38 -5.32
C GLU A 66 -11.77 5.51 -4.18
N PRO A 67 -12.02 5.85 -2.90
CA PRO A 67 -11.54 5.09 -1.73
C PRO A 67 -11.97 3.61 -1.73
N SER A 68 -13.12 3.33 -2.35
CA SER A 68 -13.71 1.98 -2.42
C SER A 68 -12.90 1.00 -3.29
N TYR A 69 -12.13 1.50 -4.27
CA TYR A 69 -11.42 0.66 -5.24
C TYR A 69 -10.23 -0.09 -4.62
N SER A 70 -9.53 0.55 -3.69
CA SER A 70 -8.36 -0.04 -3.00
C SER A 70 -8.77 -1.16 -2.03
N LEU A 71 -9.91 -1.00 -1.33
CA LEU A 71 -10.47 -2.00 -0.42
C LEU A 71 -11.05 -3.22 -1.16
N ASN A 72 -11.63 -3.03 -2.34
CA ASN A 72 -12.11 -4.13 -3.18
C ASN A 72 -10.96 -5.05 -3.65
N ARG A 73 -9.76 -4.50 -3.81
CA ARG A 73 -8.55 -5.27 -4.17
C ARG A 73 -7.78 -5.78 -2.95
N SER A 74 -8.20 -5.40 -1.75
CA SER A 74 -7.53 -5.72 -0.47
C SER A 74 -8.54 -6.32 0.53
N PRO A 75 -9.21 -7.44 0.20
CA PRO A 75 -10.29 -7.99 1.02
C PRO A 75 -9.84 -8.37 2.44
N LEU A 76 -8.56 -8.70 2.64
CA LEU A 76 -8.02 -8.95 3.98
C LEU A 76 -8.22 -7.75 4.91
N LEU A 77 -8.02 -6.52 4.41
CA LEU A 77 -8.10 -5.28 5.19
C LEU A 77 -9.54 -4.92 5.61
N ARG A 78 -10.56 -5.53 4.98
CA ARG A 78 -11.97 -5.33 5.36
C ARG A 78 -12.35 -6.09 6.62
N ARG A 79 -11.51 -7.02 7.08
CA ARG A 79 -11.76 -7.82 8.29
C ARG A 79 -11.41 -6.99 9.52
N ARG A 80 -12.39 -6.79 10.40
CA ARG A 80 -12.23 -5.92 11.58
C ARG A 80 -11.03 -6.29 12.46
N TRP A 81 -10.76 -7.58 12.66
CA TRP A 81 -9.63 -8.01 13.49
C TRP A 81 -8.27 -7.75 12.84
N VAL A 82 -8.19 -7.72 11.50
CA VAL A 82 -6.95 -7.43 10.76
C VAL A 82 -6.47 -6.01 11.05
N PHE A 83 -7.38 -5.08 11.37
CA PHE A 83 -6.99 -3.75 11.84
C PHE A 83 -6.10 -3.83 13.09
N GLN A 84 -6.49 -4.63 14.09
CA GLN A 84 -5.70 -4.81 15.31
C GLN A 84 -4.37 -5.51 15.02
N GLU A 85 -4.38 -6.55 14.19
CA GLU A 85 -3.17 -7.26 13.78
C GLU A 85 -2.18 -6.32 13.07
N ARG A 86 -2.69 -5.50 12.13
CA ARG A 86 -1.91 -4.52 11.37
C ARG A 86 -1.27 -3.48 12.29
N LEU A 87 -2.05 -2.96 13.24
CA LEU A 87 -1.61 -1.95 14.20
C LEU A 87 -0.50 -2.47 15.11
N LEU A 88 -0.60 -3.73 15.54
CA LEU A 88 0.34 -4.35 16.47
C LEU A 88 1.65 -4.79 15.80
N SER A 89 1.60 -5.24 14.55
CA SER A 89 2.82 -5.64 13.84
C SER A 89 3.78 -4.46 13.68
N PRO A 90 5.08 -4.57 13.99
CA PRO A 90 6.01 -3.47 13.75
C PRO A 90 6.28 -3.25 12.24
N ARG A 91 6.23 -4.33 11.45
CA ARG A 91 6.51 -4.36 10.00
C ARG A 91 5.61 -5.39 9.33
N ILE A 92 5.10 -5.06 8.14
CA ILE A 92 4.21 -5.91 7.36
C ILE A 92 4.64 -5.91 5.90
N ILE A 93 4.68 -7.10 5.31
CA ILE A 93 4.76 -7.29 3.87
C ILE A 93 3.36 -7.66 3.38
N HIS A 94 2.78 -6.81 2.55
CA HIS A 94 1.50 -7.02 1.89
C HIS A 94 1.71 -7.68 0.54
N LEU A 95 1.17 -8.88 0.37
CA LEU A 95 1.07 -9.57 -0.91
C LEU A 95 -0.24 -9.14 -1.57
N GLY A 96 -0.13 -8.11 -2.40
CA GLY A 96 -1.25 -7.50 -3.11
C GLY A 96 -1.62 -8.22 -4.40
N ALA A 97 -2.63 -7.69 -5.10
CA ALA A 97 -3.10 -8.29 -6.34
C ALA A 97 -2.23 -8.02 -7.56
N VAL A 98 -1.39 -6.99 -7.49
CA VAL A 98 -0.59 -6.50 -8.62
C VAL A 98 0.89 -6.46 -8.26
N GLU A 99 1.21 -6.07 -7.03
CA GLU A 99 2.59 -5.96 -6.53
C GLU A 99 2.63 -6.19 -5.01
N MET A 100 3.85 -6.35 -4.49
CA MET A 100 4.13 -6.36 -3.06
C MET A 100 4.26 -4.93 -2.50
N ALA A 101 3.86 -4.77 -1.24
CA ALA A 101 4.06 -3.52 -0.50
C ALA A 101 4.63 -3.77 0.89
N TRP A 102 5.45 -2.84 1.35
CA TRP A 102 6.01 -2.77 2.67
C TRP A 102 5.26 -1.72 3.49
N GLU A 103 4.95 -2.04 4.74
CA GLU A 103 4.42 -1.10 5.71
C GLU A 103 5.13 -1.27 7.05
N CYS A 104 5.60 -0.18 7.63
CA CYS A 104 6.01 -0.12 9.03
C CYS A 104 5.47 1.13 9.73
N ASN A 105 5.84 1.33 10.99
CA ASN A 105 5.40 2.49 11.76
C ASN A 105 5.95 3.84 11.24
N GLU A 106 6.90 3.81 10.31
CA GLU A 106 7.62 4.99 9.83
C GLU A 106 7.46 5.24 8.33
N VAL A 107 7.26 4.19 7.52
CA VAL A 107 7.23 4.29 6.06
C VAL A 107 6.37 3.19 5.43
N CYS A 108 5.75 3.52 4.31
CA CYS A 108 5.15 2.57 3.37
C CYS A 108 5.89 2.64 2.03
N ALA A 109 6.10 1.50 1.37
CA ALA A 109 6.74 1.40 0.06
C ALA A 109 6.10 0.28 -0.77
N CYS A 110 6.30 0.27 -2.09
CA CYS A 110 5.86 -0.83 -2.96
C CYS A 110 6.93 -1.17 -4.01
N GLU A 111 6.84 -2.32 -4.66
CA GLU A 111 7.83 -2.78 -5.66
C GLU A 111 8.09 -1.76 -6.77
N SER A 112 7.04 -1.01 -7.10
CA SER A 112 7.03 -0.08 -8.21
C SER A 112 7.51 1.31 -7.88
N MET A 113 7.35 1.69 -6.62
CA MET A 113 7.86 2.91 -6.06
C MET A 113 9.17 2.50 -5.39
N GLY A 114 10.28 2.55 -6.13
CA GLY A 114 11.60 2.52 -5.51
C GLY A 114 11.65 3.54 -4.35
N GLU A 115 12.57 3.34 -3.40
CA GLU A 115 12.75 4.15 -2.17
C GLU A 115 12.10 5.53 -2.32
N THR A 116 10.92 5.72 -1.70
CA THR A 116 10.01 6.83 -1.99
C THR A 116 10.80 8.12 -2.08
N GLN A 117 11.11 8.60 -3.30
CA GLN A 117 11.61 9.94 -3.45
C GLN A 117 10.49 10.82 -2.95
N ILE A 118 10.81 11.53 -1.87
CA ILE A 118 9.88 12.35 -1.12
C ILE A 118 9.35 13.41 -2.08
N TYR A 119 8.16 13.20 -2.64
CA TYR A 119 7.44 14.29 -3.29
C TYR A 119 7.07 15.25 -2.16
N ALA A 120 7.61 16.48 -2.21
CA ALA A 120 7.38 17.50 -1.20
C ALA A 120 5.88 17.83 -0.97
N SER A 121 5.01 17.41 -1.90
CA SER A 121 3.56 17.55 -1.82
C SER A 121 2.86 16.51 -0.94
N GLU A 122 3.51 15.40 -0.57
CA GLU A 122 2.92 14.36 0.27
C GLU A 122 3.85 14.03 1.44
N PRO A 123 3.52 14.43 2.67
CA PRO A 123 4.38 14.14 3.80
C PRO A 123 4.49 12.63 4.07
N ARG A 124 5.73 12.14 4.27
CA ARG A 124 6.13 10.75 4.65
C ARG A 124 5.22 10.03 5.65
N TRP A 125 4.51 10.79 6.47
CA TRP A 125 3.81 10.34 7.67
C TRP A 125 2.30 10.29 7.49
N ALA A 126 1.75 10.94 6.46
CA ALA A 126 0.33 11.10 6.30
C ALA A 126 -0.38 9.83 5.82
N HIS A 127 0.25 8.63 5.83
CA HIS A 127 -0.33 7.34 5.43
C HIS A 127 0.14 6.13 6.27
N THR A 128 0.91 6.35 7.34
CA THR A 128 1.44 5.25 8.15
C THR A 128 0.47 4.86 9.26
N LYS A 129 0.35 3.56 9.52
CA LYS A 129 -0.36 3.07 10.71
C LYS A 129 0.18 3.66 12.01
N GLY A 130 1.47 4.04 12.05
CA GLY A 130 2.10 4.64 13.22
C GLY A 130 1.48 6.00 13.57
N LEU A 131 1.13 6.82 12.57
CA LEU A 131 0.40 8.06 12.81
C LEU A 131 -1.04 7.77 13.21
N HIS A 132 -1.75 6.88 12.52
CA HIS A 132 -3.12 6.54 12.88
C HIS A 132 -3.22 6.01 14.32
N ALA A 133 -2.26 5.20 14.76
CA ALA A 133 -2.13 4.77 16.15
C ALA A 133 -1.95 5.95 17.13
N ARG A 134 -1.10 6.92 16.77
CA ARG A 134 -0.85 8.13 17.58
C ARG A 134 -2.07 9.03 17.64
N ASN A 135 -2.77 9.21 16.51
CA ASN A 135 -4.01 9.97 16.44
C ASN A 135 -5.11 9.30 17.28
N LEU A 136 -5.28 7.98 17.18
CA LEU A 136 -6.21 7.23 18.03
C LEU A 136 -5.88 7.34 19.53
N ALA A 137 -4.59 7.32 19.88
CA ALA A 137 -4.17 7.47 21.27
C ALA A 137 -4.35 8.90 21.81
N ALA A 138 -4.36 9.89 20.93
CA ALA A 138 -4.57 11.31 21.26
C ALA A 138 -6.02 11.79 21.04
N ALA A 139 -6.88 10.94 20.46
CA ALA A 139 -8.27 11.25 20.14
C ALA A 139 -9.07 11.52 21.41
N THR A 140 -9.74 12.66 21.46
CA THR A 140 -10.65 13.03 22.56
C THR A 140 -12.11 12.94 22.15
N ASP A 141 -12.40 12.83 20.85
CA ASP A 141 -13.74 12.71 20.25
C ASP A 141 -13.76 11.56 19.21
N GLU A 142 -14.94 10.96 18.96
CA GLU A 142 -15.10 9.87 17.98
C GLU A 142 -14.74 10.29 16.55
N ARG A 143 -14.86 11.59 16.25
CA ARG A 143 -14.47 12.15 14.95
C ARG A 143 -12.96 12.06 14.70
N ASP A 144 -12.16 12.10 15.75
CA ASP A 144 -10.69 12.00 15.67
C ASP A 144 -10.21 10.55 15.47
N MET A 145 -11.11 9.58 15.69
CA MET A 145 -10.82 8.16 15.49
C MET A 145 -11.01 7.69 14.04
N GLN A 146 -11.68 8.50 13.21
CA GLN A 146 -11.87 8.17 11.80
C GLN A 146 -10.58 8.45 11.03
N SER A 147 -10.13 7.47 10.24
CA SER A 147 -9.02 7.67 9.34
C SER A 147 -9.47 8.50 8.14
N ASP A 148 -8.79 9.60 7.82
CA ASP A 148 -9.03 10.46 6.64
C ASP A 148 -8.70 9.79 5.28
N TRP A 149 -8.81 8.45 5.17
CA TRP A 149 -8.59 7.72 3.92
C TRP A 149 -9.85 7.63 3.07
#